data_AF-A0A1S7TVY4-F1
#
_entry.id   AF-A0A1S7TVY4-F1
#
_cell.length_a   1.000
_cell.length_b   1.000
_cell.length_c   1.000
_cell.angle_alpha   90.00
_cell.angle_beta   90.00
_cell.angle_gamma   90.00
#
_symmetry.space_group_name_H-M   'P 1'
#
loop_
_entity.id
_entity.type
_entity.pdbx_description
1 polymer ?
#
loop_
_entity_poly.entity_id
_entity_poly.type
_entity_poly.pdbx_seq_one_letter_code
_entity_poly.pdbx_strand_id
1 'polypeptide(L)'
;MATVREVQQRLISLGYQPGPVDNVKGQRTIAAIEAFQRDFGLVVDGIAGTQTLAAMKQAETAPKSKKPEPDKSAIQKPAPIGSSRKDEAKAPPNAASLKLLNTARPIREMIWHCSATREGQDFTVEDIRSWHKQRGWSDIGYHYVVYRDGRIMAGRPIGQIGAHCEGHNTGTVGCCYIGGVTADNSKPKDTRTPEQRASMLWLTKQLGEKFPIKTISGHNQYAAKACPSFYVHNDQLSTLAR
;
A
#
# COMPACT_ATOMS: atom_id res chain seq x y z
N MET A 1 -22.06 -16.26 -22.48
CA MET A 1 -22.14 -15.97 -21.03
C MET A 1 -20.89 -16.53 -20.39
N ALA A 2 -20.21 -15.78 -19.51
CA ALA A 2 -19.09 -16.34 -18.77
C ALA A 2 -19.61 -17.32 -17.70
N THR A 3 -18.92 -18.43 -17.50
CA THR A 3 -19.18 -19.37 -16.41
C THR A 3 -18.81 -18.76 -15.06
N VAL A 4 -19.41 -19.26 -13.98
CA VAL A 4 -19.04 -18.82 -12.62
C VAL A 4 -17.56 -19.08 -12.36
N ARG A 5 -17.03 -20.20 -12.86
CA ARG A 5 -15.61 -20.56 -12.80
C ARG A 5 -14.72 -19.49 -13.43
N GLU A 6 -15.07 -18.99 -14.62
CA GLU A 6 -14.31 -17.92 -15.29
C GLU A 6 -14.37 -16.62 -14.50
N VAL A 7 -15.52 -16.28 -13.92
CA VAL A 7 -15.67 -15.10 -13.05
C VAL A 7 -14.78 -15.23 -11.81
N GLN A 8 -14.77 -16.40 -11.16
CA GLN A 8 -13.90 -16.69 -10.02
C GLN A 8 -12.41 -16.56 -10.39
N GLN A 9 -12.00 -17.11 -11.54
CA GLN A 9 -10.62 -17.00 -12.04
C GLN A 9 -10.22 -15.54 -12.32
N ARG A 10 -11.10 -14.77 -12.97
CA ARG A 10 -10.90 -13.33 -13.25
C ARG A 10 -10.79 -12.53 -11.95
N LEU A 11 -11.67 -12.78 -10.99
CA LEU A 11 -11.64 -12.11 -9.69
C LEU A 11 -10.33 -12.39 -8.94
N ILE A 12 -9.86 -13.64 -8.94
CA ILE A 12 -8.55 -14.00 -8.37
C ILE A 12 -7.41 -13.29 -9.13
N SER A 13 -7.45 -13.29 -10.46
CA SER A 13 -6.42 -12.64 -11.30
C SER A 13 -6.34 -11.12 -11.05
N LEU A 14 -7.46 -10.53 -10.65
CA LEU A 14 -7.64 -9.11 -10.32
C LEU A 14 -7.46 -8.82 -8.81
N GLY A 15 -7.10 -9.80 -7.99
CA GLY A 15 -6.76 -9.63 -6.57
C GLY A 15 -7.92 -9.74 -5.57
N TYR A 16 -9.11 -10.13 -6.03
CA TYR A 16 -10.28 -10.40 -5.21
C TYR A 16 -10.30 -11.85 -4.70
N GLN A 17 -11.07 -12.11 -3.65
CA GLN A 17 -11.15 -13.42 -3.00
C GLN A 17 -12.56 -14.03 -3.13
N PRO A 18 -12.92 -14.59 -4.30
CA PRO A 18 -14.23 -15.21 -4.50
C PRO A 18 -14.39 -16.56 -3.78
N GLY A 19 -13.33 -17.06 -3.13
CA GLY A 19 -13.28 -18.43 -2.62
C GLY A 19 -12.69 -19.40 -3.65
N PRO A 20 -12.88 -20.71 -3.46
CA PRO A 20 -12.36 -21.72 -4.39
C PRO A 20 -12.96 -21.56 -5.79
N VAL A 21 -12.20 -21.94 -6.82
CA VAL A 21 -12.67 -21.97 -8.21
C VAL A 21 -13.45 -23.27 -8.43
N ASP A 22 -14.63 -23.33 -7.82
CA ASP A 22 -15.50 -24.49 -7.73
C ASP A 22 -16.73 -24.40 -8.65
N ASN A 23 -16.83 -23.31 -9.44
CA ASN A 23 -17.98 -23.00 -10.29
C ASN A 23 -19.30 -22.76 -9.51
N VAL A 24 -19.22 -22.49 -8.21
CA VAL A 24 -20.36 -22.19 -7.34
C VAL A 24 -20.43 -20.69 -7.06
N LYS A 25 -21.59 -20.08 -7.33
CA LYS A 25 -21.84 -18.66 -7.02
C LYS A 25 -22.23 -18.51 -5.54
N GLY A 26 -21.32 -18.89 -4.65
CA GLY A 26 -21.50 -18.76 -3.20
C GLY A 26 -21.35 -17.32 -2.71
N GLN A 27 -21.60 -17.10 -1.41
CA GLN A 27 -21.53 -15.77 -0.78
C GLN A 27 -20.18 -15.07 -1.00
N ARG A 28 -19.06 -15.81 -0.98
CA ARG A 28 -17.72 -15.25 -1.25
C ARG A 28 -17.58 -14.77 -2.69
N THR A 29 -18.08 -15.54 -3.67
CA THR A 29 -18.09 -15.16 -5.07
C THR A 29 -18.92 -13.89 -5.28
N ILE A 30 -20.11 -13.80 -4.67
CA ILE A 30 -20.98 -12.62 -4.73
C ILE A 30 -20.28 -11.40 -4.15
N ALA A 31 -19.75 -11.51 -2.93
CA ALA A 31 -19.06 -10.40 -2.26
C ALA A 31 -17.83 -9.91 -3.06
N ALA A 32 -17.12 -10.83 -3.74
CA ALA A 32 -16.01 -10.48 -4.61
C ALA A 32 -16.48 -9.75 -5.88
N ILE A 33 -17.61 -10.13 -6.47
CA ILE A 33 -18.22 -9.41 -7.61
C ILE A 33 -18.63 -8.00 -7.16
N GLU A 34 -19.31 -7.86 -6.03
CA GLU A 34 -19.73 -6.57 -5.49
C GLU A 34 -18.53 -5.66 -5.17
N ALA A 35 -17.44 -6.23 -4.65
CA ALA A 35 -16.20 -5.51 -4.40
C ALA A 35 -15.60 -4.99 -5.70
N PHE A 36 -15.51 -5.85 -6.73
CA PHE A 36 -15.07 -5.43 -8.05
C PHE A 36 -15.96 -4.34 -8.64
N GLN A 37 -17.28 -4.48 -8.57
CA GLN A 37 -18.22 -3.47 -9.07
C GLN A 37 -18.03 -2.12 -8.38
N ARG A 38 -17.84 -2.10 -7.06
CA ARG A 38 -17.52 -0.88 -6.30
C ARG A 38 -16.23 -0.22 -6.76
N ASP A 39 -15.17 -1.01 -6.96
CA ASP A 39 -13.85 -0.49 -7.33
C ASP A 39 -13.82 0.07 -8.77
N PHE A 40 -14.69 -0.43 -9.65
CA PHE A 40 -14.79 -0.03 -11.05
C PHE A 40 -15.96 0.91 -11.36
N GLY A 41 -16.65 1.42 -10.32
CA GLY A 41 -17.75 2.39 -10.47
C GLY A 41 -18.96 1.83 -11.22
N LEU A 42 -19.21 0.52 -11.09
CA LEU A 42 -20.35 -0.17 -11.70
C LEU A 42 -21.53 -0.26 -10.73
N VAL A 43 -22.70 -0.62 -11.26
CA VAL A 43 -23.85 -1.01 -10.42
C VAL A 43 -23.45 -2.22 -9.58
N VAL A 44 -23.65 -2.12 -8.26
CA VAL A 44 -23.27 -3.13 -7.28
C VAL A 44 -24.45 -4.06 -7.04
N ASP A 45 -24.64 -5.01 -7.95
CA ASP A 45 -25.74 -5.99 -7.91
C ASP A 45 -25.25 -7.43 -7.60
N GLY A 46 -23.94 -7.63 -7.47
CA GLY A 46 -23.35 -8.96 -7.24
C GLY A 46 -23.51 -9.90 -8.43
N ILE A 47 -23.79 -9.35 -9.62
CA ILE A 47 -23.98 -10.08 -10.86
C ILE A 47 -22.86 -9.72 -11.84
N ALA A 48 -22.14 -10.75 -12.30
CA ALA A 48 -21.17 -10.61 -13.38
C ALA A 48 -21.88 -10.52 -14.74
N GLY A 49 -22.70 -9.47 -14.92
CA GLY A 49 -23.38 -9.16 -16.17
C GLY A 49 -22.44 -8.58 -17.23
N THR A 50 -22.97 -8.18 -18.39
CA THR A 50 -22.18 -7.73 -19.54
C THR A 50 -21.22 -6.59 -19.20
N GLN A 51 -21.66 -5.60 -18.41
CA GLN A 51 -20.83 -4.48 -17.98
C GLN A 51 -19.71 -4.92 -17.03
N THR A 52 -20.03 -5.74 -16.04
CA THR A 52 -19.07 -6.31 -15.09
C THR A 52 -18.01 -7.15 -15.82
N LEU A 53 -18.43 -8.01 -16.75
CA LEU A 53 -17.51 -8.85 -17.54
C LEU A 53 -16.65 -8.03 -18.50
N ALA A 54 -17.22 -6.99 -19.13
CA ALA A 54 -16.47 -6.07 -19.97
C ALA A 54 -15.41 -5.32 -19.16
N ALA A 55 -15.77 -4.83 -17.97
CA ALA A 55 -14.86 -4.18 -17.05
C ALA A 55 -13.78 -5.14 -16.54
N MET A 56 -14.11 -6.41 -16.21
CA MET A 56 -13.12 -7.42 -15.83
C MET A 56 -12.15 -7.69 -16.98
N LYS A 57 -12.65 -7.84 -18.21
CA LYS A 57 -11.80 -8.04 -19.39
C LYS A 57 -10.93 -6.81 -19.66
N GLN A 58 -11.46 -5.61 -19.52
CA GLN A 58 -10.68 -4.37 -19.60
C GLN A 58 -9.64 -4.31 -18.49
N ALA A 59 -9.94 -4.70 -17.26
CA ALA A 59 -9.00 -4.72 -16.14
C ALA A 59 -7.88 -5.78 -16.32
N GLU A 60 -8.17 -6.89 -16.99
CA GLU A 60 -7.19 -7.94 -17.31
C GLU A 60 -6.31 -7.62 -18.52
N THR A 61 -6.87 -6.88 -19.49
CA THR A 61 -6.19 -6.48 -20.74
C THR A 61 -5.54 -5.10 -20.64
N ALA A 62 -5.97 -4.28 -19.68
CA ALA A 62 -5.23 -3.13 -19.22
C ALA A 62 -3.81 -3.63 -18.93
N PRO A 63 -2.78 -2.97 -19.47
CA PRO A 63 -1.42 -3.48 -19.36
C PRO A 63 -1.12 -3.75 -17.89
N LYS A 64 -1.05 -5.03 -17.51
CA LYS A 64 -0.43 -5.46 -16.25
C LYS A 64 0.92 -4.76 -16.28
N SER A 65 1.14 -3.81 -15.38
CA SER A 65 2.24 -2.85 -15.50
C SER A 65 3.57 -3.60 -15.59
N LYS A 66 4.03 -3.84 -16.82
CA LYS A 66 5.37 -4.32 -17.13
C LYS A 66 6.24 -3.09 -17.30
N LYS A 67 6.50 -2.40 -16.20
CA LYS A 67 7.64 -1.48 -16.02
C LYS A 67 7.76 -1.18 -14.52
N PRO A 68 8.97 -1.20 -13.94
CA PRO A 68 9.13 -1.32 -12.50
C PRO A 68 8.61 -0.06 -11.76
N GLU A 69 8.41 -0.17 -10.45
CA GLU A 69 8.51 0.96 -9.49
C GLU A 69 9.77 1.82 -9.79
N PRO A 70 9.98 3.06 -9.27
CA PRO A 70 11.33 3.64 -9.34
C PRO A 70 12.26 2.55 -8.84
N ASP A 71 13.24 2.12 -9.65
CA ASP A 71 13.85 0.80 -9.52
C ASP A 71 14.28 0.53 -8.07
N LYS A 72 13.38 -0.08 -7.27
CA LYS A 72 13.65 -0.46 -5.89
C LYS A 72 14.52 -1.72 -5.86
N SER A 73 14.71 -2.38 -7.01
CA SER A 73 15.59 -3.53 -7.22
C SER A 73 17.06 -3.14 -7.41
N ALA A 74 17.38 -1.90 -7.83
CA ALA A 74 18.74 -1.37 -7.83
C ALA A 74 19.28 -1.11 -6.41
N ILE A 75 18.44 -1.28 -5.40
CA ILE A 75 18.72 -0.92 -4.02
C ILE A 75 19.15 -2.20 -3.27
N GLN A 76 20.48 -2.40 -3.11
CA GLN A 76 21.06 -3.51 -2.34
C GLN A 76 20.49 -3.57 -0.91
N LYS A 77 20.52 -4.72 -0.22
CA LYS A 77 20.00 -4.81 1.16
C LYS A 77 20.58 -3.70 2.04
N PRO A 78 19.77 -3.01 2.85
CA PRO A 78 20.29 -2.00 3.75
C PRO A 78 21.29 -2.66 4.70
N ALA A 79 22.41 -1.97 4.94
CA ALA A 79 23.32 -2.34 6.03
C ALA A 79 22.53 -2.43 7.34
N PRO A 80 22.85 -3.36 8.25
CA PRO A 80 22.20 -3.42 9.55
C PRO A 80 22.45 -2.10 10.28
N ILE A 81 21.43 -1.24 10.33
CA ILE A 81 21.45 -0.06 11.19
C ILE A 81 20.90 -0.52 12.53
N GLY A 82 21.78 -0.67 13.51
CA GLY A 82 21.37 -0.77 14.90
C GLY A 82 20.76 0.55 15.32
N SER A 83 19.42 0.63 15.41
CA SER A 83 18.76 1.76 16.03
C SER A 83 18.27 1.34 17.40
N SER A 84 19.16 1.45 18.39
CA SER A 84 18.84 1.44 19.82
C SER A 84 18.09 2.72 20.26
N ARG A 85 17.75 3.63 19.33
CA ARG A 85 17.00 4.86 19.66
C ARG A 85 15.57 4.51 19.99
N LYS A 86 15.13 4.96 21.17
CA LYS A 86 13.73 4.98 21.57
C LYS A 86 13.14 6.32 21.14
N ASP A 87 12.60 6.38 19.93
CA ASP A 87 11.82 7.52 19.47
C ASP A 87 10.45 7.53 20.18
N GLU A 88 9.89 8.72 20.41
CA GLU A 88 8.56 8.91 20.99
C GLU A 88 7.52 9.16 19.89
N ALA A 89 6.35 8.53 20.01
CA ALA A 89 5.23 8.81 19.12
C ALA A 89 4.71 10.24 19.36
N LYS A 90 4.73 11.09 18.32
CA LYS A 90 4.22 12.45 18.39
C LYS A 90 3.23 12.71 17.27
N ALA A 91 2.14 13.40 17.58
CA ALA A 91 1.16 13.81 16.58
C ALA A 91 1.85 14.62 15.47
N PRO A 92 1.54 14.36 14.18
CA PRO A 92 2.11 15.09 13.07
C PRO A 92 1.69 16.57 13.10
N PRO A 93 2.44 17.49 12.48
CA PRO A 93 2.09 18.91 12.44
C PRO A 93 0.67 19.19 11.92
N ASN A 94 0.16 18.34 11.04
CA ASN A 94 -1.17 18.48 10.44
C ASN A 94 -2.26 17.58 11.09
N ALA A 95 -2.03 17.04 12.29
CA ALA A 95 -2.94 16.11 12.96
C ALA A 95 -4.39 16.62 13.05
N ALA A 96 -4.58 17.90 13.36
CA ALA A 96 -5.91 18.51 13.48
C ALA A 96 -6.72 18.47 12.17
N SER A 97 -6.03 18.43 11.02
CA SER A 97 -6.64 18.40 9.69
C SER A 97 -6.60 17.01 9.03
N LEU A 98 -5.83 16.08 9.60
CA LEU A 98 -5.65 14.74 9.05
C LEU A 98 -6.87 13.86 9.36
N LYS A 99 -7.56 13.43 8.31
CA LYS A 99 -8.69 12.50 8.42
C LYS A 99 -8.24 11.08 8.11
N LEU A 100 -8.08 10.26 9.15
CA LEU A 100 -7.92 8.81 9.00
C LEU A 100 -9.31 8.18 8.81
N LEU A 101 -9.72 7.97 7.56
CA LEU A 101 -11.10 7.55 7.24
C LEU A 101 -11.40 6.09 7.65
N ASN A 102 -12.66 5.79 7.98
CA ASN A 102 -13.19 4.43 8.12
C ASN A 102 -13.37 3.75 6.76
N THR A 103 -13.37 2.42 6.77
CA THR A 103 -13.65 1.62 5.58
C THR A 103 -14.16 0.23 5.97
N ALA A 104 -15.01 -0.35 5.12
CA ALA A 104 -15.42 -1.75 5.21
C ALA A 104 -14.34 -2.72 4.68
N ARG A 105 -13.32 -2.22 3.95
CA ARG A 105 -12.20 -3.04 3.48
C ARG A 105 -11.47 -3.62 4.70
N PRO A 106 -11.31 -4.95 4.80
CA PRO A 106 -10.54 -5.54 5.90
C PRO A 106 -9.08 -5.10 5.80
N ILE A 107 -8.53 -4.59 6.90
CA ILE A 107 -7.13 -4.20 7.02
C ILE A 107 -6.56 -4.93 8.23
N ARG A 108 -5.56 -5.78 8.00
CA ARG A 108 -4.93 -6.64 9.02
C ARG A 108 -3.42 -6.44 9.13
N GLU A 109 -2.84 -5.69 8.21
CA GLU A 109 -1.41 -5.46 8.18
C GLU A 109 -1.09 -4.06 7.66
N MET A 110 -0.04 -3.46 8.22
CA MET A 110 0.57 -2.22 7.75
C MET A 110 1.92 -2.53 7.14
N ILE A 111 2.16 -2.07 5.90
CA ILE A 111 3.44 -2.24 5.21
C ILE A 111 4.10 -0.88 5.01
N TRP A 112 5.29 -0.71 5.57
CA TRP A 112 6.11 0.49 5.43
C TRP A 112 6.98 0.45 4.17
N HIS A 113 7.04 1.61 3.50
CA HIS A 113 7.80 1.88 2.29
C HIS A 113 8.62 3.16 2.43
N CYS A 114 9.58 3.33 1.52
CA CYS A 114 10.23 4.60 1.23
C CYS A 114 9.93 5.00 -0.23
N SER A 115 9.98 6.30 -0.54
CA SER A 115 9.80 6.81 -1.90
C SER A 115 11.03 6.57 -2.80
N ALA A 116 12.16 6.16 -2.21
CA ALA A 116 13.47 6.07 -2.84
C ALA A 116 13.94 7.43 -3.41
N THR A 117 13.60 8.52 -2.72
CA THR A 117 14.05 9.88 -3.08
C THR A 117 15.28 10.29 -2.28
N ARG A 118 16.10 11.19 -2.83
CA ARG A 118 17.37 11.62 -2.26
C ARG A 118 17.20 12.21 -0.86
N GLU A 119 18.10 11.84 0.03
CA GLU A 119 18.27 12.51 1.32
C GLU A 119 18.35 14.03 1.14
N GLY A 120 17.62 14.78 1.97
CA GLY A 120 17.64 16.24 1.89
C GLY A 120 16.63 16.84 0.91
N GLN A 121 15.97 16.05 0.07
CA GLN A 121 15.00 16.54 -0.90
C GLN A 121 13.56 16.25 -0.47
N ASP A 122 12.70 17.26 -0.66
CA ASP A 122 11.27 17.18 -0.36
C ASP A 122 10.49 16.82 -1.63
N PHE A 123 9.46 16.00 -1.44
CA PHE A 123 8.54 15.57 -2.49
C PHE A 123 7.15 15.42 -1.90
N THR A 124 6.15 15.51 -2.77
CA THR A 124 4.74 15.53 -2.40
C THR A 124 4.01 14.24 -2.80
N VAL A 125 2.80 14.06 -2.27
CA VAL A 125 1.86 13.04 -2.72
C VAL A 125 1.58 13.20 -4.21
N GLU A 126 1.46 14.44 -4.70
CA GLU A 126 1.22 14.77 -6.10
C GLU A 126 2.41 14.34 -6.99
N ASP A 127 3.65 14.50 -6.52
CA ASP A 127 4.83 14.01 -7.23
C ASP A 127 4.82 12.49 -7.36
N ILE A 128 4.60 11.78 -6.25
CA ILE A 128 4.54 10.31 -6.25
C ILE A 128 3.37 9.83 -7.11
N ARG A 129 2.20 10.47 -7.00
CA ARG A 129 1.01 10.17 -7.82
C ARG A 129 1.33 10.35 -9.30
N SER A 130 1.99 11.44 -9.68
CA SER A 130 2.42 11.70 -11.06
C SER A 130 3.35 10.59 -11.55
N TRP A 131 4.37 10.22 -10.77
CA TRP A 131 5.29 9.13 -11.13
C TRP A 131 4.59 7.78 -11.27
N HIS A 132 3.59 7.49 -10.45
CA HIS A 132 2.82 6.25 -10.53
C HIS A 132 1.88 6.26 -11.75
N LYS A 133 1.22 7.38 -12.04
CA LYS A 133 0.37 7.54 -13.23
C LYS A 133 1.17 7.43 -14.53
N GLN A 134 2.38 7.98 -14.59
CA GLN A 134 3.30 7.80 -15.72
C GLN A 134 3.68 6.33 -15.97
N ARG A 135 3.55 5.47 -14.94
CA ARG A 135 3.76 4.01 -15.03
C ARG A 135 2.48 3.24 -15.34
N GLY A 136 1.39 3.94 -15.65
CA GLY A 136 0.09 3.35 -15.99
C GLY A 136 -0.76 2.96 -14.78
N TRP A 137 -0.41 3.39 -13.57
CA TRP A 137 -1.25 3.14 -12.41
C TRP A 137 -2.42 4.11 -12.39
N SER A 138 -3.57 3.67 -11.89
CA SER A 138 -4.76 4.52 -11.77
C SER A 138 -4.55 5.69 -10.79
N ASP A 139 -3.71 5.50 -9.77
CA ASP A 139 -3.41 6.47 -8.73
C ASP A 139 -2.10 6.09 -8.00
N ILE A 140 -1.65 6.93 -7.05
CA ILE A 140 -0.60 6.61 -6.08
C ILE A 140 -0.86 5.24 -5.42
N GLY A 141 0.19 4.50 -5.09
CA GLY A 141 0.08 3.12 -4.58
C GLY A 141 -0.11 3.04 -3.08
N TYR A 142 0.31 4.07 -2.36
CA TYR A 142 0.30 4.15 -0.90
C TYR A 142 -0.94 4.90 -0.41
N HIS A 143 -1.44 4.52 0.76
CA HIS A 143 -2.60 5.17 1.39
C HIS A 143 -2.19 6.42 2.17
N TYR A 144 -1.00 6.42 2.75
CA TYR A 144 -0.44 7.55 3.49
C TYR A 144 1.02 7.79 3.14
N VAL A 145 1.43 9.06 3.12
CA VAL A 145 2.80 9.50 2.87
C VAL A 145 3.25 10.43 4.00
N VAL A 146 4.43 10.17 4.58
CA VAL A 146 5.04 10.98 5.64
C VAL A 146 6.14 11.87 5.03
N TYR A 147 5.88 13.17 5.00
CA TYR A 147 6.84 14.18 4.53
C TYR A 147 7.99 14.34 5.53
N ARG A 148 9.10 14.95 5.08
CA ARG A 148 10.31 15.10 5.89
C ARG A 148 10.12 15.95 7.14
N ASP A 149 9.16 16.87 7.14
CA ASP A 149 8.74 17.67 8.29
C ASP A 149 7.75 16.96 9.23
N GLY A 150 7.44 15.69 8.97
CA GLY A 150 6.49 14.89 9.75
C GLY A 150 5.03 15.05 9.35
N ARG A 151 4.66 15.94 8.42
CA ARG A 151 3.27 15.97 7.93
C ARG A 151 2.88 14.63 7.30
N ILE A 152 1.69 14.16 7.63
CA ILE A 152 1.13 12.93 7.04
C ILE A 152 0.06 13.32 6.04
N MET A 153 0.24 12.90 4.79
CA MET A 153 -0.65 13.22 3.70
C MET A 153 -1.38 11.96 3.23
N ALA A 154 -2.68 12.09 2.96
CA ALA A 154 -3.46 11.02 2.37
C ALA A 154 -3.08 10.83 0.89
N GLY A 155 -2.83 9.58 0.50
CA GLY A 155 -2.59 9.18 -0.88
C GLY A 155 -3.84 8.54 -1.47
N ARG A 156 -3.74 7.24 -1.77
CA ARG A 156 -4.85 6.43 -2.26
C ARG A 156 -5.91 6.31 -1.16
N PRO A 157 -7.22 6.43 -1.48
CA PRO A 157 -8.28 6.25 -0.49
C PRO A 157 -8.14 4.92 0.24
N ILE A 158 -8.20 4.94 1.58
CA ILE A 158 -8.04 3.76 2.44
C ILE A 158 -9.06 2.65 2.16
N GLY A 159 -10.19 2.99 1.52
CA GLY A 159 -11.20 2.04 1.08
C GLY A 159 -10.86 1.25 -0.18
N GLN A 160 -9.93 1.71 -1.00
CA GLN A 160 -9.50 1.05 -2.24
C GLN A 160 -8.24 0.24 -2.01
N ILE A 161 -8.12 -0.94 -2.60
CA ILE A 161 -6.90 -1.77 -2.52
C ILE A 161 -5.68 -0.97 -3.03
N GLY A 162 -4.58 -1.08 -2.28
CA GLY A 162 -3.31 -0.44 -2.60
C GLY A 162 -2.61 -1.03 -3.83
N ALA A 163 -1.58 -0.34 -4.31
CA ALA A 163 -0.66 -0.85 -5.33
C ALA A 163 0.77 -0.60 -4.85
N HIS A 164 1.19 -1.27 -3.78
CA HIS A 164 2.47 -0.99 -3.11
C HIS A 164 3.29 -2.23 -2.78
N CYS A 165 2.70 -3.42 -2.74
CA CYS A 165 3.40 -4.68 -2.53
C CYS A 165 2.76 -5.74 -3.42
N GLU A 166 3.40 -6.07 -4.54
CA GLU A 166 2.90 -7.05 -5.49
C GLU A 166 2.60 -8.39 -4.78
N GLY A 167 1.44 -8.99 -5.07
CA GLY A 167 0.97 -10.20 -4.37
C GLY A 167 0.48 -10.01 -2.94
N HIS A 168 0.66 -8.83 -2.32
CA HIS A 168 0.39 -8.57 -0.90
C HIS A 168 -0.40 -7.27 -0.64
N ASN A 169 -1.15 -6.76 -1.62
CA ASN A 169 -1.95 -5.53 -1.48
C ASN A 169 -3.30 -5.76 -0.76
N THR A 170 -3.88 -6.95 -0.87
CA THR A 170 -5.18 -7.26 -0.27
C THR A 170 -5.03 -7.44 1.24
N GLY A 171 -5.88 -6.75 2.02
CA GLY A 171 -5.81 -6.82 3.48
C GLY A 171 -4.77 -5.89 4.11
N THR A 172 -4.07 -5.07 3.32
CA THR A 172 -2.92 -4.30 3.80
C THR A 172 -3.08 -2.79 3.60
N VAL A 173 -2.47 -2.01 4.49
CA VAL A 173 -2.32 -0.56 4.34
C VAL A 173 -0.86 -0.22 4.09
N GLY A 174 -0.53 0.16 2.85
CA GLY A 174 0.78 0.69 2.49
C GLY A 174 0.96 2.15 2.93
N CYS A 175 2.03 2.41 3.69
CA CYS A 175 2.44 3.75 4.10
C CYS A 175 3.88 4.01 3.65
N CYS A 176 4.18 5.23 3.22
CA CYS A 176 5.47 5.59 2.63
C CYS A 176 6.07 6.80 3.36
N TYR A 177 7.38 6.87 3.55
CA TYR A 177 8.05 8.13 3.94
C TYR A 177 8.89 8.68 2.77
N ILE A 178 9.01 10.01 2.70
CA ILE A 178 9.88 10.69 1.72
C ILE A 178 11.34 10.48 2.10
N GLY A 179 12.09 9.80 1.23
CA GLY A 179 13.49 9.47 1.40
C GLY A 179 13.79 8.05 0.95
N GLY A 180 14.91 7.51 1.40
CA GLY A 180 15.28 6.10 1.31
C GLY A 180 16.62 5.83 0.62
N VAL A 181 17.26 6.85 0.07
CA VAL A 181 18.57 6.77 -0.60
C VAL A 181 19.45 7.95 -0.21
N THR A 182 20.76 7.80 -0.36
CA THR A 182 21.75 8.85 -0.10
C THR A 182 21.51 10.10 -0.98
N ALA A 183 22.09 11.24 -0.57
CA ALA A 183 21.93 12.52 -1.28
C ALA A 183 22.41 12.46 -2.75
N ASP A 184 23.41 11.64 -3.04
CA ASP A 184 23.94 11.35 -4.39
C ASP A 184 23.16 10.26 -5.14
N ASN A 185 22.12 9.68 -4.52
CA ASN A 185 21.33 8.56 -5.04
C ASN A 185 22.14 7.26 -5.28
N SER A 186 23.32 7.11 -4.66
CA SER A 186 24.21 5.97 -4.91
C SER A 186 23.82 4.69 -4.17
N LYS A 187 23.18 4.81 -2.98
CA LYS A 187 22.82 3.64 -2.16
C LYS A 187 21.59 3.87 -1.28
N PRO A 188 20.90 2.79 -0.86
CA PRO A 188 19.89 2.86 0.20
C PRO A 188 20.45 3.46 1.48
N LYS A 189 19.62 4.25 2.14
CA LYS A 189 19.89 4.78 3.47
C LYS A 189 18.58 5.02 4.20
N ASP A 190 18.49 4.59 5.46
CA ASP A 190 17.45 5.09 6.36
C ASP A 190 17.70 6.58 6.58
N THR A 191 16.85 7.39 5.94
CA THR A 191 16.95 8.85 5.88
C THR A 191 15.82 9.52 6.65
N ARG A 192 15.07 8.73 7.45
CA ARG A 192 13.96 9.25 8.25
C ARG A 192 14.46 10.33 9.19
N THR A 193 13.85 11.51 9.10
CA THR A 193 14.05 12.58 10.08
C THR A 193 13.45 12.21 11.44
N PRO A 194 13.83 12.89 12.53
CA PRO A 194 13.16 12.73 13.83
C PRO A 194 11.64 12.95 13.75
N GLU A 195 11.21 13.95 12.97
CA GLU A 195 9.79 14.28 12.77
C GLU A 195 9.04 13.16 12.04
N GLN A 196 9.69 12.55 11.03
CA GLN A 196 9.16 11.37 10.34
C GLN A 196 9.03 10.19 11.31
N ARG A 197 10.08 9.87 12.08
CA ARG A 197 10.07 8.75 13.03
C ARG A 197 8.91 8.88 14.03
N ALA A 198 8.77 10.06 14.63
CA ALA A 198 7.70 10.33 15.59
C ALA A 198 6.31 10.22 14.96
N SER A 199 6.14 10.75 13.74
CA SER A 199 4.86 10.72 13.01
C SER A 199 4.51 9.31 12.51
N MET A 200 5.52 8.51 12.11
CA MET A 200 5.34 7.12 11.73
C MET A 200 4.84 6.28 12.92
N LEU A 201 5.46 6.41 14.10
CA LEU A 201 5.01 5.75 15.32
C LEU A 201 3.57 6.14 15.67
N TRP A 202 3.25 7.44 15.59
CA TRP A 202 1.90 7.94 15.82
C TRP A 202 0.89 7.35 14.82
N LEU A 203 1.19 7.41 13.51
CA LEU A 203 0.31 6.88 12.47
C LEU A 203 0.05 5.38 12.65
N THR A 204 1.10 4.61 12.94
CA THR A 204 1.01 3.18 13.20
C THR A 204 0.09 2.89 14.39
N LYS A 205 0.24 3.64 15.49
CA LYS A 205 -0.64 3.50 16.65
C LYS A 205 -2.10 3.83 16.31
N GLN A 206 -2.35 4.96 15.64
CA GLN A 206 -3.70 5.38 15.27
C GLN A 206 -4.39 4.39 14.32
N LEU A 207 -3.66 3.84 13.36
CA LEU A 207 -4.21 2.83 12.45
C LEU A 207 -4.46 1.49 13.18
N GLY A 208 -3.59 1.09 14.11
CA GLY A 208 -3.79 -0.11 14.93
C GLY A 208 -4.92 -0.01 15.95
N GLU A 209 -5.27 1.20 16.39
CA GLU A 209 -6.50 1.44 17.19
C GLU A 209 -7.77 1.35 16.35
N LYS A 210 -7.64 1.58 15.04
CA LYS A 210 -8.76 1.77 14.13
C LYS A 210 -9.10 0.53 13.31
N PHE A 211 -8.10 -0.30 13.06
CA PHE A 211 -8.20 -1.53 12.29
C PHE A 211 -7.48 -2.64 13.06
N PRO A 212 -7.91 -3.92 12.92
CA PRO A 212 -7.29 -5.05 13.62
C PRO A 212 -5.95 -5.44 12.97
N ILE A 213 -4.96 -4.56 13.06
CA ILE A 213 -3.63 -4.70 12.45
C ILE A 213 -2.76 -5.63 13.30
N LYS A 214 -2.65 -6.88 12.86
CA LYS A 214 -1.88 -7.93 13.53
C LYS A 214 -0.39 -7.93 13.18
N THR A 215 -0.04 -7.30 12.06
CA THR A 215 1.34 -7.31 11.53
C THR A 215 1.74 -5.93 11.08
N ILE A 216 2.97 -5.54 11.40
CA ILE A 216 3.61 -4.33 10.87
C ILE A 216 4.92 -4.77 10.23
N SER A 217 5.05 -4.49 8.93
CA SER A 217 6.11 -5.05 8.09
C SER A 217 6.76 -3.98 7.22
N GLY A 218 7.89 -4.33 6.62
CA GLY A 218 8.54 -3.58 5.54
C GLY A 218 8.42 -4.34 4.22
N HIS A 219 8.44 -3.62 3.10
CA HIS A 219 8.38 -4.25 1.77
C HIS A 219 9.51 -5.29 1.54
N ASN A 220 10.67 -5.09 2.16
CA ASN A 220 11.81 -6.01 2.12
C ASN A 220 11.54 -7.39 2.76
N GLN A 221 10.41 -7.59 3.45
CA GLN A 221 9.98 -8.89 3.94
C GLN A 221 9.22 -9.71 2.89
N TYR A 222 8.73 -9.07 1.82
CA TYR A 222 7.95 -9.72 0.76
C TYR A 222 8.66 -9.75 -0.59
N ALA A 223 9.73 -8.97 -0.74
CA ALA A 223 10.53 -8.93 -1.96
C ALA A 223 12.00 -8.69 -1.63
N ALA A 224 12.90 -9.21 -2.46
CA ALA A 224 14.34 -8.99 -2.37
C ALA A 224 14.72 -7.56 -2.80
N LYS A 225 14.31 -6.56 -2.02
CA LYS A 225 14.57 -5.13 -2.23
C LYS A 225 14.91 -4.45 -0.91
N ALA A 226 15.54 -3.28 -0.96
CA ALA A 226 15.93 -2.59 0.27
C ALA A 226 14.78 -1.91 1.01
N CYS A 227 13.75 -1.46 0.28
CA CYS A 227 12.60 -0.72 0.78
C CYS A 227 12.00 -1.37 2.04
N PRO A 228 11.82 -0.66 3.17
CA PRO A 228 11.85 0.80 3.34
C PRO A 228 13.24 1.41 3.66
N SER A 229 14.33 0.75 3.31
CA SER A 229 15.73 1.12 3.62
C SER A 229 16.11 0.95 5.10
N PHE A 230 15.28 0.22 5.86
CA PHE A 230 15.55 -0.29 7.20
C PHE A 230 14.73 -1.59 7.42
N TYR A 231 15.01 -2.31 8.50
CA TYR A 231 14.27 -3.52 8.85
C TYR A 231 13.20 -3.21 9.90
N VAL A 232 11.94 -3.23 9.49
CA VAL A 232 10.80 -2.90 10.39
C VAL A 232 10.74 -3.81 11.61
N HIS A 233 11.08 -5.09 11.48
CA HIS A 233 11.13 -6.05 12.60
C HIS A 233 12.22 -5.75 13.64
N ASN A 234 13.19 -4.89 13.31
CA ASN A 234 14.22 -4.41 14.25
C ASN A 234 13.92 -2.97 14.75
N ASP A 235 12.77 -2.41 14.38
CA ASP A 235 12.35 -1.04 14.68
C ASP A 235 11.16 -1.06 15.66
N GLN A 236 11.02 0.00 16.46
CA GLN A 236 9.90 0.18 17.42
C GLN A 236 8.54 0.08 16.75
N LEU A 237 8.43 0.36 15.44
CA LEU A 237 7.20 0.19 14.69
C LEU A 237 6.64 -1.24 14.81
N SER A 238 7.49 -2.27 14.82
CA SER A 238 7.04 -3.67 14.86
C SER A 238 6.32 -4.05 16.17
N THR A 239 6.57 -3.33 17.26
CA THR A 239 5.98 -3.63 18.57
C THR A 239 4.58 -3.04 18.75
N LEU A 240 4.07 -2.30 17.74
CA LEU A 240 2.78 -1.60 17.82
C LEU A 240 1.61 -2.38 17.21
N ALA A 241 1.84 -3.61 16.75
CA ALA A 241 0.79 -4.48 16.22
C ALA A 241 -0.18 -4.88 17.35
N ARG A 242 -1.46 -5.06 17.02
CA ARG A 242 -2.54 -5.38 17.96
C ARG A 242 -3.39 -6.56 17.49
#